data_AF-A0A929W8C3-F1
#
_entry.id   AF-A0A929W8C3-F1
#
_cell.length_a   1.000
_cell.length_b   1.000
_cell.length_c   1.000
_cell.angle_alpha   90.00
_cell.angle_beta   90.00
_cell.angle_gamma   90.00
#
_symmetry.space_group_name_H-M   'P 1'
#
loop_
_entity.id
_entity.type
_entity.pdbx_description
1 polymer ?
#
loop_
_entity_poly.entity_id
_entity_poly.type
_entity_poly.pdbx_seq_one_letter_code
_entity_poly.pdbx_strand_id
1 'polypeptide(L)'
;MDPQTLYLERYESQLTEQLLRLCTETGALNGQLLETPDLETVWEAVAQPYVADAVPEIPQYPTVAIGWMGFVGMALAHLWETGWAPCAQHPERIYPALRNARGFDALDDHILDDVLGLGEQADERRKYVSLVQRCAEAALDAIRHEKIEPQSPLAFHAYVRSLHVL
;
A
#
# COMPACT_ATOMS: atom_id res chain seq x y z
N MET A 1 -2.95 -24.86 11.09
CA MET A 1 -2.83 -23.90 9.98
C MET A 1 -2.58 -24.67 8.71
N ASP A 2 -3.24 -24.26 7.63
CA ASP A 2 -3.04 -24.86 6.30
C ASP A 2 -1.65 -24.47 5.73
N PRO A 3 -0.96 -25.35 4.96
CA PRO A 3 0.33 -25.05 4.36
C PRO A 3 0.38 -23.76 3.52
N GLN A 4 -0.69 -23.40 2.81
CA GLN A 4 -0.73 -22.19 2.01
C GLN A 4 -0.75 -20.92 2.89
N THR A 5 -1.46 -20.97 4.00
CA THR A 5 -1.49 -19.88 5.00
C THR A 5 -0.09 -19.63 5.57
N LEU A 6 0.61 -20.67 6.03
CA LEU A 6 1.97 -20.56 6.55
C LEU A 6 2.96 -20.01 5.51
N TYR A 7 2.78 -20.40 4.25
CA TYR A 7 3.58 -19.88 3.14
C TYR A 7 3.38 -18.37 2.97
N LEU A 8 2.13 -17.91 2.96
CA LEU A 8 1.79 -16.48 2.79
C LEU A 8 2.25 -15.63 3.99
N GLU A 9 2.13 -16.15 5.22
CA GLU A 9 2.65 -15.49 6.43
C GLU A 9 4.17 -15.30 6.37
N ARG A 10 4.90 -16.32 5.91
CA ARG A 10 6.34 -16.22 5.71
C ARG A 10 6.69 -15.19 4.64
N TYR A 11 5.98 -15.24 3.51
CA TYR A 11 6.17 -14.29 2.41
C TYR A 11 5.97 -12.85 2.88
N GLU A 12 4.87 -12.58 3.58
CA GLU A 12 4.54 -11.27 4.11
C GLU A 12 5.59 -10.79 5.11
N SER A 13 5.99 -11.65 6.06
CA SER A 13 7.02 -11.32 7.05
C SER A 13 8.35 -10.94 6.40
N GLN A 14 8.77 -11.70 5.37
CA GLN A 14 10.00 -11.42 4.63
C GLN A 14 9.92 -10.11 3.85
N LEU A 15 8.77 -9.83 3.22
CA LEU A 15 8.56 -8.58 2.52
C LEU A 15 8.55 -7.39 3.50
N THR A 16 7.92 -7.52 4.66
CA THR A 16 7.92 -6.49 5.72
C THR A 16 9.33 -6.16 6.16
N GLU A 17 10.17 -7.17 6.43
CA GLU A 17 11.57 -6.96 6.80
C GLU A 17 12.38 -6.28 5.68
N GLN A 18 12.12 -6.67 4.42
CA GLN A 18 12.77 -6.08 3.26
C GLN A 18 12.39 -4.61 3.07
N LEU A 19 11.10 -4.27 3.14
CA LEU A 19 10.64 -2.89 2.99
C LEU A 19 11.08 -2.02 4.17
N LEU A 20 11.04 -2.54 5.41
CA LEU A 20 11.56 -1.84 6.57
C LEU A 20 13.03 -1.47 6.40
N ARG A 21 13.85 -2.41 5.90
CA ARG A 21 15.27 -2.14 5.60
C ARG A 21 15.42 -1.07 4.53
N LEU A 22 14.68 -1.17 3.43
CA LEU A 22 14.70 -0.17 2.35
C LEU A 22 14.31 1.23 2.86
N CYS A 23 13.22 1.34 3.63
CA CYS A 23 12.78 2.58 4.23
C CYS A 23 13.79 3.14 5.24
N THR A 24 14.53 2.28 5.94
CA THR A 24 15.58 2.69 6.88
C THR A 24 16.83 3.21 6.15
N GLU A 25 17.29 2.49 5.13
CA GLU A 25 18.44 2.88 4.32
C GLU A 25 18.20 4.19 3.54
N THR A 26 16.93 4.50 3.25
CA THR A 26 16.52 5.77 2.62
C THR A 26 16.28 6.90 3.59
N GLY A 27 16.38 6.64 4.90
CA GLY A 27 16.13 7.62 5.95
C GLY A 27 14.66 7.97 6.16
N ALA A 28 13.73 7.19 5.62
CA ALA A 28 12.29 7.35 5.81
C ALA A 28 11.81 6.78 7.15
N LEU A 29 12.46 5.72 7.65
CA LEU A 29 12.19 5.10 8.95
C LEU A 29 13.48 4.90 9.76
N ASN A 30 13.32 4.69 11.07
CA ASN A 30 14.42 4.46 12.00
C ASN A 30 14.62 2.97 12.35
N GLY A 31 14.28 2.05 11.43
CA GLY A 31 14.41 0.60 11.66
C GLY A 31 13.32 -0.02 12.52
N GLN A 32 12.23 0.71 12.81
CA GLN A 32 11.08 0.20 13.55
C GLN A 32 9.78 0.62 12.87
N LEU A 33 8.84 -0.32 12.78
CA LEU A 33 7.44 -0.05 12.42
C LEU A 33 6.65 0.28 13.68
N LEU A 34 5.70 1.22 13.55
CA LEU A 34 4.74 1.52 14.61
C LEU A 34 3.66 0.44 14.67
N GLU A 35 3.26 0.06 15.89
CA GLU A 35 2.09 -0.80 16.07
C GLU A 35 0.83 0.06 15.92
N THR A 36 0.05 -0.21 14.87
CA THR A 36 -1.17 0.54 14.55
C THR A 36 -2.37 -0.39 14.46
N PRO A 37 -2.84 -0.98 15.58
CA PRO A 37 -3.94 -1.95 15.58
C PRO A 37 -5.24 -1.36 15.02
N ASP A 38 -5.44 -0.05 15.17
CA ASP A 38 -6.61 0.63 14.60
C ASP A 38 -6.63 0.57 13.07
N LEU A 39 -5.47 0.69 12.42
CA LEU A 39 -5.37 0.61 10.95
C LEU A 39 -5.65 -0.80 10.45
N GLU A 40 -5.24 -1.83 11.20
CA GLU A 40 -5.57 -3.23 10.91
C GLU A 40 -7.10 -3.44 10.90
N THR A 41 -7.83 -2.77 11.81
CA THR A 41 -9.31 -2.93 11.87
C THR A 41 -10.04 -2.42 10.63
N VAL A 42 -9.43 -1.55 9.84
CA VAL A 42 -10.04 -0.99 8.61
C VAL A 42 -9.48 -1.59 7.32
N TRP A 43 -8.43 -2.42 7.41
CA TRP A 43 -7.71 -2.95 6.26
C TRP A 43 -8.63 -3.56 5.22
N GLU A 44 -9.52 -4.49 5.60
CA GLU A 44 -10.40 -5.16 4.65
C GLU A 44 -11.32 -4.20 3.90
N ALA A 45 -11.83 -3.17 4.59
CA ALA A 45 -12.73 -2.18 4.01
C ALA A 45 -12.03 -1.24 3.01
N VAL A 46 -10.72 -1.01 3.19
CA VAL A 46 -9.88 -0.23 2.27
C VAL A 46 -9.38 -1.11 1.11
N ALA A 47 -8.86 -2.29 1.43
CA ALA A 47 -8.19 -3.17 0.49
C ALA A 47 -9.16 -3.75 -0.55
N GLN A 48 -10.36 -4.16 -0.16
CA GLN A 48 -11.33 -4.77 -1.10
C GLN A 48 -11.66 -3.87 -2.29
N PRO A 49 -12.14 -2.61 -2.10
CA PRO A 49 -12.42 -1.73 -3.23
C PRO A 49 -11.15 -1.28 -3.96
N TYR A 50 -10.00 -1.14 -3.27
CA TYR A 50 -8.72 -0.87 -3.93
C TYR A 50 -8.34 -1.99 -4.91
N VAL A 51 -8.41 -3.24 -4.46
CA VAL A 51 -8.07 -4.41 -5.28
C VAL A 51 -8.97 -4.50 -6.51
N ALA A 52 -10.25 -4.13 -6.39
CA ALA A 52 -11.17 -4.11 -7.51
C ALA A 52 -10.75 -3.13 -8.62
N ASP A 53 -10.21 -1.96 -8.25
CA ASP A 53 -9.68 -0.97 -9.21
C ASP A 53 -8.27 -1.36 -9.71
N ALA A 54 -7.42 -1.94 -8.85
CA ALA A 54 -6.01 -2.19 -9.16
C ALA A 54 -5.76 -3.48 -9.98
N VAL A 55 -6.52 -4.56 -9.76
CA VAL A 55 -6.30 -5.85 -10.46
C VAL A 55 -6.39 -5.74 -11.99
N PRO A 56 -7.35 -5.00 -12.57
CA PRO A 56 -7.40 -4.76 -14.02
C PRO A 56 -6.13 -4.13 -14.60
N GLU A 57 -5.40 -3.33 -13.81
CA GLU A 57 -4.21 -2.60 -14.25
C GLU A 57 -2.93 -3.45 -14.22
N ILE A 58 -2.88 -4.52 -13.42
CA ILE A 58 -1.70 -5.38 -13.24
C ILE A 58 -1.04 -5.83 -14.57
N PRO A 59 -1.78 -6.22 -15.63
CA PRO A 59 -1.15 -6.65 -16.88
C PRO A 59 -0.30 -5.59 -17.58
N GLN A 60 -0.64 -4.31 -17.41
CA GLN A 60 0.07 -3.19 -18.07
C GLN A 60 0.95 -2.42 -17.08
N TYR A 61 0.48 -2.22 -15.86
CA TYR A 61 1.07 -1.33 -14.86
C TYR A 61 1.19 -2.01 -13.48
N PRO A 62 1.91 -3.15 -13.36
CA PRO A 62 1.96 -3.92 -12.12
C PRO A 62 2.60 -3.15 -10.96
N THR A 63 3.65 -2.36 -11.23
CA THR A 63 4.29 -1.53 -10.22
C THR A 63 3.35 -0.43 -9.73
N VAL A 64 2.51 0.12 -10.61
CA VAL A 64 1.59 1.21 -10.26
C VAL A 64 0.41 0.66 -9.45
N ALA A 65 -0.15 -0.47 -9.88
CA ALA A 65 -1.19 -1.20 -9.15
C ALA A 65 -0.77 -1.60 -7.71
N ILE A 66 0.52 -1.84 -7.48
CA ILE A 66 1.08 -2.06 -6.15
C ILE A 66 1.33 -0.72 -5.45
N GLY A 67 2.02 0.21 -6.11
CA GLY A 67 2.50 1.45 -5.52
C GLY A 67 1.41 2.41 -5.04
N TRP A 68 0.25 2.46 -5.71
CA TRP A 68 -0.85 3.30 -5.24
C TRP A 68 -1.32 2.93 -3.82
N MET A 69 -1.14 1.68 -3.37
CA MET A 69 -1.45 1.31 -2.00
C MET A 69 -0.51 1.99 -1.00
N GLY A 70 0.76 2.18 -1.34
CA GLY A 70 1.70 2.93 -0.49
C GLY A 70 1.23 4.38 -0.26
N PHE A 71 0.65 5.02 -1.27
CA PHE A 71 0.03 6.34 -1.08
C PHE A 71 -1.23 6.26 -0.22
N VAL A 72 -2.09 5.25 -0.43
CA VAL A 72 -3.27 5.01 0.43
C VAL A 72 -2.86 4.81 1.90
N GLY A 73 -1.78 4.08 2.16
CA GLY A 73 -1.17 3.91 3.48
C GLY A 73 -0.73 5.24 4.09
N MET A 74 -0.08 6.12 3.31
CA MET A 74 0.26 7.48 3.75
C MET A 74 -0.97 8.33 4.09
N ALA A 75 -2.04 8.23 3.28
CA ALA A 75 -3.30 8.92 3.56
C ALA A 75 -3.94 8.40 4.85
N LEU A 76 -3.96 7.08 5.07
CA LEU A 76 -4.45 6.47 6.30
C LEU A 76 -3.67 6.94 7.53
N ALA A 77 -2.33 6.96 7.45
CA ALA A 77 -1.49 7.46 8.54
C ALA A 77 -1.79 8.94 8.86
N HIS A 78 -1.96 9.77 7.83
CA HIS A 78 -2.32 11.18 7.99
C HIS A 78 -3.71 11.37 8.63
N LEU A 79 -4.71 10.61 8.18
CA LEU A 79 -6.07 10.64 8.73
C LEU A 79 -6.13 10.12 10.16
N TRP A 80 -5.30 9.13 10.50
CA TRP A 80 -5.17 8.61 11.85
C TRP A 80 -4.65 9.68 12.81
N GLU A 81 -3.66 10.47 12.40
CA GLU A 81 -3.12 11.57 13.19
C GLU A 81 -4.08 12.78 13.28
N THR A 82 -4.75 13.13 12.18
CA THR A 82 -5.49 14.41 12.08
C THR A 82 -6.98 14.31 12.42
N GLY A 83 -7.57 13.11 12.40
CA GLY A 83 -9.01 12.96 12.61
C GLY A 83 -9.55 11.56 12.38
N TRP A 84 -9.15 10.58 13.20
CA TRP A 84 -9.47 9.16 13.01
C TRP A 84 -10.95 8.77 13.20
N ALA A 85 -11.68 9.41 14.11
CA ALA A 85 -12.98 8.91 14.57
C ALA A 85 -14.03 8.66 13.46
N PRO A 86 -14.21 9.54 12.45
CA PRO A 86 -15.12 9.26 11.33
C PRO A 86 -14.64 8.11 10.45
N CYS A 87 -13.33 7.96 10.26
CA CYS A 87 -12.72 6.87 9.49
C CYS A 87 -12.97 5.52 10.16
N ALA A 88 -12.78 5.46 11.49
CA ALA A 88 -13.06 4.25 12.27
C ALA A 88 -14.57 3.87 12.28
N GLN A 89 -15.46 4.86 12.24
CA GLN A 89 -16.92 4.63 12.21
C GLN A 89 -17.43 4.20 10.84
N HIS A 90 -16.79 4.69 9.77
CA HIS A 90 -17.20 4.46 8.38
C HIS A 90 -16.01 4.06 7.49
N PRO A 91 -15.33 2.93 7.79
CA PRO A 91 -14.14 2.53 7.08
C PRO A 91 -14.40 2.24 5.60
N GLU A 92 -15.63 1.85 5.24
CA GLU A 92 -16.06 1.61 3.87
C GLU A 92 -16.02 2.87 2.99
N ARG A 93 -15.94 4.06 3.59
CA ARG A 93 -15.89 5.34 2.87
C ARG A 93 -14.49 5.85 2.63
N ILE A 94 -13.47 5.29 3.29
CA ILE A 94 -12.10 5.81 3.26
C ILE A 94 -11.55 5.77 1.84
N TYR A 95 -11.38 4.57 1.28
CA TYR A 95 -10.82 4.43 -0.07
C TYR A 95 -11.67 5.10 -1.15
N PRO A 96 -13.02 4.92 -1.18
CA PRO A 96 -13.85 5.63 -2.16
C PRO A 96 -13.73 7.15 -2.09
N ALA A 97 -13.55 7.75 -0.91
CA ALA A 97 -13.35 9.18 -0.78
C ALA A 97 -12.02 9.63 -1.42
N LEU A 98 -10.94 8.90 -1.17
CA LEU A 98 -9.63 9.16 -1.78
C LEU A 98 -9.69 8.99 -3.31
N ARG A 99 -10.22 7.85 -3.77
CA ARG A 99 -10.27 7.49 -5.18
C ARG A 99 -11.21 8.38 -5.99
N ASN A 100 -12.39 8.74 -5.47
CA ASN A 100 -13.38 9.49 -6.25
C ASN A 100 -13.06 10.99 -6.38
N ALA A 101 -12.09 11.51 -5.63
CA ALA A 101 -11.70 12.92 -5.73
C ALA A 101 -11.08 13.25 -7.09
N ARG A 102 -10.19 12.38 -7.61
CA ARG A 102 -9.51 12.57 -8.91
C ARG A 102 -9.49 11.34 -9.81
N GLY A 103 -9.97 10.20 -9.34
CA GLY A 103 -9.89 8.91 -10.04
C GLY A 103 -8.68 8.09 -9.61
N PHE A 104 -8.65 6.82 -10.05
CA PHE A 104 -7.55 5.89 -9.73
C PHE A 104 -6.23 6.34 -10.36
N ASP A 105 -6.26 6.76 -11.63
CA ASP A 105 -5.07 7.18 -12.40
C ASP A 105 -4.32 8.39 -11.82
N ALA A 106 -4.97 9.16 -10.94
CA ALA A 106 -4.42 10.36 -10.29
C ALA A 106 -4.48 10.28 -8.75
N LEU A 107 -4.52 9.05 -8.21
CA LEU A 107 -4.68 8.82 -6.77
C LEU A 107 -3.47 9.30 -5.96
N ASP A 108 -2.26 9.10 -6.48
CA ASP A 108 -1.02 9.61 -5.90
C ASP A 108 -0.99 11.14 -5.87
N ASP A 109 -1.33 11.79 -6.99
CA ASP A 109 -1.44 13.25 -7.07
C ASP A 109 -2.44 13.81 -6.07
N HIS A 110 -3.63 13.20 -5.98
CA HIS A 110 -4.65 13.57 -5.01
C HIS A 110 -4.14 13.45 -3.57
N ILE A 111 -3.53 12.32 -3.22
CA ILE A 111 -3.07 12.08 -1.85
C ILE A 111 -1.96 13.06 -1.48
N LEU A 112 -0.97 13.24 -2.36
CA LEU A 112 0.15 14.13 -2.11
C LEU A 112 -0.31 15.59 -1.99
N ASP A 113 -1.15 16.07 -2.91
CA ASP A 113 -1.55 17.48 -2.96
C ASP A 113 -2.67 17.83 -1.98
N ASP A 114 -3.76 17.05 -1.98
CA ASP A 114 -5.00 17.44 -1.31
C ASP A 114 -5.11 16.85 0.10
N VAL A 115 -4.54 15.65 0.33
CA VAL A 115 -4.59 14.98 1.65
C VAL A 115 -3.40 15.38 2.51
N LEU A 116 -2.18 15.25 1.97
CA LEU A 116 -0.96 15.60 2.69
C LEU A 116 -0.61 17.09 2.59
N GLY A 117 -1.27 17.85 1.70
CA GLY A 117 -1.05 19.29 1.55
C GLY A 117 0.30 19.64 0.94
N LEU A 118 0.93 18.72 0.20
CA LEU A 118 2.24 18.96 -0.41
C LEU A 118 2.06 19.78 -1.70
N GLY A 119 2.88 20.81 -1.87
CA GLY A 119 2.93 21.52 -3.15
C GLY A 119 3.56 20.66 -4.25
N GLU A 120 3.14 20.86 -5.49
CA GLU A 120 3.65 20.15 -6.68
C GLU A 120 5.19 20.19 -6.80
N GLN A 121 5.81 21.31 -6.41
CA GLN A 121 7.26 21.52 -6.47
C GLN A 121 8.01 21.15 -5.18
N ALA A 122 7.31 20.67 -4.15
CA ALA A 122 7.92 20.35 -2.87
C ALA A 122 8.96 19.22 -3.04
N ASP A 123 10.16 19.44 -2.51
CA ASP A 123 11.21 18.41 -2.49
C ASP A 123 10.75 17.13 -1.79
N GLU A 124 9.89 17.29 -0.77
CA GLU A 124 9.29 16.20 -0.01
C GLU A 124 8.37 15.32 -0.86
N ARG A 125 7.58 15.92 -1.76
CA ARG A 125 6.75 15.19 -2.72
C ARG A 125 7.58 14.22 -3.56
N ARG A 126 8.71 14.70 -4.10
CA ARG A 126 9.63 13.86 -4.89
C ARG A 126 10.23 12.72 -4.06
N LYS A 127 10.49 12.95 -2.77
CA LYS A 127 10.97 11.90 -1.86
C LYS A 127 9.92 10.82 -1.64
N TYR A 128 8.66 11.20 -1.37
CA TYR A 128 7.59 10.21 -1.19
C TYR A 128 7.31 9.40 -2.45
N VAL A 129 7.25 10.05 -3.62
CA VAL A 129 7.10 9.33 -4.90
C VAL A 129 8.24 8.35 -5.11
N SER A 130 9.49 8.78 -4.90
CA SER A 130 10.64 7.90 -5.05
C SER A 130 10.64 6.74 -4.05
N LEU A 131 10.22 6.97 -2.81
CA LEU A 131 10.12 5.94 -1.78
C LEU A 131 9.06 4.91 -2.14
N VAL A 132 7.84 5.35 -2.45
CA VAL A 132 6.72 4.46 -2.82
C VAL A 132 7.06 3.65 -4.07
N GLN A 133 7.67 4.28 -5.09
CA GLN A 133 8.11 3.58 -6.29
C GLN A 133 9.08 2.44 -5.93
N ARG A 134 10.09 2.71 -5.10
CA ARG A 134 11.08 1.70 -4.69
C ARG A 134 10.47 0.58 -3.86
N CYS A 135 9.53 0.90 -2.97
CA CYS A 135 8.79 -0.11 -2.22
C CYS A 135 7.94 -1.00 -3.14
N ALA A 136 7.26 -0.39 -4.12
CA ALA A 136 6.44 -1.12 -5.08
C ALA A 136 7.27 -2.02 -6.01
N GLU A 137 8.43 -1.54 -6.47
CA GLU A 137 9.39 -2.33 -7.23
C GLU A 137 9.91 -3.52 -6.41
N ALA A 138 10.28 -3.30 -5.15
CA ALA A 138 10.73 -4.36 -4.24
C ALA A 138 9.64 -5.40 -3.97
N ALA A 139 8.39 -4.98 -3.78
CA ALA A 139 7.24 -5.86 -3.60
C ALA A 139 6.94 -6.67 -4.87
N LEU A 140 6.94 -6.03 -6.05
CA LEU A 140 6.74 -6.72 -7.32
C LEU A 140 7.84 -7.77 -7.58
N ASP A 141 9.10 -7.41 -7.29
CA ASP A 141 10.20 -8.34 -7.40
C ASP A 141 10.02 -9.51 -6.42
N ALA A 142 9.61 -9.27 -5.18
CA ALA A 142 9.32 -10.34 -4.22
C ALA A 142 8.25 -11.31 -4.75
N ILE A 143 7.13 -10.81 -5.31
CA ILE A 143 6.10 -11.66 -5.94
C ILE A 143 6.72 -12.52 -7.07
N ARG A 144 7.55 -11.92 -7.92
CA ARG A 144 8.18 -12.62 -9.06
C ARG A 144 9.16 -13.69 -8.62
N HIS A 145 9.89 -13.47 -7.53
CA HIS A 145 10.84 -14.44 -6.98
C HIS A 145 10.17 -15.72 -6.47
N GLU A 146 8.91 -15.64 -6.04
CA GLU A 146 8.13 -16.80 -5.61
C GLU A 146 7.78 -17.76 -6.76
N LYS A 147 7.89 -17.33 -8.02
CA LYS A 147 7.57 -18.13 -9.23
C LYS A 147 6.17 -18.76 -9.19
N ILE A 148 5.22 -18.03 -8.61
CA ILE A 148 3.82 -18.43 -8.52
C ILE A 148 3.20 -18.43 -9.92
N GLU A 149 2.32 -19.39 -10.20
CA GLU A 149 1.54 -19.42 -11.43
C GLU A 149 0.72 -18.12 -11.58
N PRO A 150 0.89 -17.37 -12.69
CA PRO A 150 0.10 -16.16 -12.94
C PRO A 150 -1.40 -16.46 -12.97
N GLN A 151 -2.22 -15.51 -12.51
CA GLN A 151 -3.69 -15.63 -12.47
C GLN A 151 -4.22 -16.79 -11.61
N SER A 152 -3.40 -17.32 -10.69
CA SER A 152 -3.83 -18.31 -9.70
C SER A 152 -4.36 -17.65 -8.42
N PRO A 153 -5.17 -18.36 -7.61
CA PRO A 153 -5.56 -17.89 -6.28
C PRO A 153 -4.36 -17.55 -5.39
N LEU A 154 -3.27 -18.31 -5.49
CA LEU A 154 -2.05 -18.03 -4.73
C LEU A 154 -1.40 -16.72 -5.15
N ALA A 155 -1.36 -16.40 -6.45
CA ALA A 155 -0.83 -15.14 -6.94
C ALA A 155 -1.67 -13.95 -6.46
N PHE A 156 -3.00 -14.10 -6.46
CA PHE A 156 -3.90 -13.11 -5.90
C PHE A 156 -3.65 -12.87 -4.41
N HIS A 157 -3.51 -13.93 -3.62
CA HIS A 157 -3.22 -13.79 -2.19
C HIS A 157 -1.84 -13.18 -1.92
N ALA A 158 -0.80 -13.56 -2.68
CA ALA A 158 0.53 -12.95 -2.56
C ALA A 158 0.48 -11.45 -2.93
N TYR A 159 -0.29 -11.07 -3.95
CA TYR A 159 -0.54 -9.68 -4.30
C TYR A 159 -1.21 -8.91 -3.15
N VAL A 160 -2.32 -9.41 -2.59
CA VAL A 160 -3.00 -8.77 -1.46
C VAL A 160 -2.09 -8.65 -0.23
N ARG A 161 -1.27 -9.68 0.05
CA ARG A 161 -0.26 -9.63 1.12
C ARG A 161 0.81 -8.57 0.83
N SER A 162 1.18 -8.36 -0.42
CA SER A 162 2.11 -7.29 -0.80
C SER A 162 1.53 -5.91 -0.55
N LEU A 163 0.24 -5.73 -0.85
CA LEU A 163 -0.47 -4.48 -0.57
C LEU A 163 -0.55 -4.21 0.93
N HIS A 164 -0.73 -5.25 1.76
CA HIS A 164 -0.83 -5.10 3.21
C HIS A 164 0.45 -4.56 3.86
N VAL A 165 1.60 -4.85 3.25
CA VAL A 165 2.92 -4.42 3.77
C VAL A 165 3.23 -2.95 3.41
N LEU A 166 2.50 -2.35 2.46
CA LEU A 166 2.69 -0.98 1.97
C LEU A 166 1.88 0.05 2.76
#